data_AF-A0A939PUR6-F1
#
_entry.id   AF-A0A939PUR6-F1
#
_cell.length_a   1.000
_cell.length_b   1.000
_cell.length_c   1.000
_cell.angle_alpha   90.00
_cell.angle_beta   90.00
_cell.angle_gamma   90.00
#
_symmetry.space_group_name_H-M   'P 1'
#
loop_
_entity.id
_entity.type
_entity.pdbx_description
1 polymer ?
#
loop_
_entity_poly.entity_id
_entity_poly.type
_entity_poly.pdbx_seq_one_letter_code
_entity_poly.pdbx_strand_id
1 'polypeptide(L)'
;MVRTVGTITTWAGAALLAASALGLATTAASAATAAPAKATAASARATPASATAGTRGVVDQTVPALAQGAIPNAHHDKPVRVAFKLTAGDTTSPFKGYRVGDVLKITAPPGTTIADLMCGPKKDIAADRRSATCTMPASSFWTADRFVILNVDDNAAGGTVTGKLSYSDPAGRRLTAADLTVFIAGTVKAGTYCKAADLGKTAFTDKNKAIICNRDEDGGKQRWRFPA
;
A
#
# COMPACT_ATOMS: atom_id res chain seq x y z
N MET A 1 22.13 44.58 31.70
CA MET A 1 21.37 43.55 32.46
C MET A 1 19.93 44.03 32.58
N VAL A 2 19.03 43.50 31.76
CA VAL A 2 17.60 43.85 31.78
C VAL A 2 16.84 42.53 31.86
N ARG A 3 16.18 42.29 33.00
CA ARG A 3 15.34 41.10 33.24
C ARG A 3 13.92 41.44 32.83
N THR A 4 13.41 40.76 31.80
CA THR A 4 12.00 40.79 31.45
C THR A 4 11.34 39.53 31.98
N VAL A 5 10.40 39.71 32.91
CA VAL A 5 9.57 38.66 33.52
C VAL A 5 8.31 38.53 32.66
N GLY A 6 8.08 37.35 32.08
CA GLY A 6 6.93 37.04 31.24
C GLY A 6 6.01 36.02 31.92
N THR A 7 4.77 36.45 32.13
CA THR A 7 3.68 35.85 32.92
C THR A 7 3.21 34.49 32.38
N ILE A 8 2.94 33.56 33.31
CA ILE A 8 2.37 32.23 33.05
C ILE A 8 0.84 32.34 33.09
N THR A 9 0.16 32.01 31.99
CA THR A 9 -1.31 31.92 31.94
C THR A 9 -1.73 30.46 32.03
N THR A 10 -2.27 30.07 33.19
CA THR A 10 -2.91 28.77 33.44
C THR A 10 -4.33 28.77 32.87
N TRP A 11 -4.65 27.80 32.00
CA TRP A 11 -6.03 27.48 31.63
C TRP A 11 -6.45 26.20 32.34
N ALA A 12 -7.45 26.34 33.20
CA ALA A 12 -8.13 25.26 33.89
C ALA A 12 -9.49 25.02 33.24
N GLY A 13 -9.87 23.74 33.15
CA GLY A 13 -11.25 23.29 33.30
C GLY A 13 -12.11 23.24 32.03
N ALA A 14 -12.42 22.01 31.61
CA ALA A 14 -13.80 21.53 31.54
C ALA A 14 -13.79 20.02 31.31
N ALA A 15 -14.01 19.27 32.39
CA ALA A 15 -14.37 17.87 32.35
C ALA A 15 -15.84 17.76 31.95
N LEU A 16 -16.16 16.92 30.96
CA LEU A 16 -17.53 16.53 30.63
C LEU A 16 -17.64 15.01 30.71
N LEU A 17 -18.40 14.58 31.73
CA LEU A 17 -18.93 13.24 31.95
C LEU A 17 -20.16 13.01 31.06
N ALA A 18 -20.28 11.81 30.47
CA ALA A 18 -21.53 11.05 30.25
C ALA A 18 -21.17 9.75 29.49
N ALA A 19 -21.19 8.59 30.12
CA ALA A 19 -22.35 7.72 30.38
C ALA A 19 -22.68 6.77 29.20
N SER A 20 -22.25 5.52 29.38
CA SER A 20 -23.01 4.27 29.23
C SER A 20 -23.97 4.06 28.06
N ALA A 21 -23.71 3.01 27.26
CA ALA A 21 -24.75 2.06 26.85
C ALA A 21 -24.13 0.70 26.53
N LEU A 22 -24.44 -0.28 27.38
CA LEU A 22 -24.32 -1.71 27.07
C LEU A 22 -25.26 -2.05 25.91
N GLY A 23 -24.76 -2.79 24.93
CA GLY A 23 -25.56 -3.49 23.94
C GLY A 23 -25.03 -4.91 23.77
N LEU A 24 -25.52 -5.83 24.60
CA LEU A 24 -25.45 -7.27 24.33
C LEU A 24 -26.39 -7.58 23.16
N ALA A 25 -25.88 -8.22 22.11
CA ALA A 25 -26.70 -9.01 21.20
C ALA A 25 -25.89 -10.24 20.76
N THR A 26 -26.11 -11.33 21.47
CA THR A 26 -25.90 -12.71 21.02
C THR A 26 -26.85 -13.03 19.88
N THR A 27 -26.35 -13.55 18.76
CA THR A 27 -27.10 -14.50 17.93
C THR A 27 -26.19 -15.53 17.29
N ALA A 28 -26.73 -16.74 17.29
CA ALA A 28 -26.09 -18.01 17.11
C ALA A 28 -25.70 -18.34 15.67
N ALA A 29 -24.82 -19.34 15.58
CA ALA A 29 -24.44 -20.06 14.38
C ALA A 29 -25.64 -20.61 13.59
N SER A 30 -25.47 -20.70 12.28
CA SER A 30 -26.05 -21.78 11.47
C SER A 30 -25.09 -22.11 10.35
N ALA A 31 -24.48 -23.28 10.47
CA ALA A 31 -23.79 -23.96 9.39
C ALA A 31 -24.86 -24.46 8.40
N ALA A 32 -24.72 -24.10 7.13
CA ALA A 32 -25.45 -24.73 6.04
C ALA A 32 -24.44 -25.22 5.00
N THR A 33 -24.19 -26.52 5.07
CA THR A 33 -23.47 -27.33 4.09
C THR A 33 -24.33 -27.44 2.83
N ALA A 34 -23.84 -26.96 1.68
CA ALA A 34 -24.37 -27.34 0.38
C ALA A 34 -23.23 -27.43 -0.64
N ALA A 35 -22.95 -28.66 -1.07
CA ALA A 35 -22.09 -28.99 -2.20
C ALA A 35 -22.93 -29.03 -3.51
N PRO A 36 -22.35 -29.35 -4.67
CA PRO A 36 -22.23 -28.44 -5.80
C PRO A 36 -23.30 -28.67 -6.88
N ALA A 37 -23.85 -27.59 -7.45
CA ALA A 37 -24.66 -27.64 -8.66
C ALA A 37 -23.84 -27.21 -9.88
N LYS A 38 -23.52 -28.20 -10.71
CA LYS A 38 -23.02 -28.10 -12.08
C LYS A 38 -24.11 -27.50 -12.97
N ALA A 39 -23.86 -26.36 -13.59
CA ALA A 39 -24.71 -25.82 -14.67
C ALA A 39 -23.84 -25.30 -15.82
N THR A 40 -23.69 -26.17 -16.81
CA THR A 40 -23.33 -25.86 -18.19
C THR A 40 -24.42 -25.03 -18.86
N ALA A 41 -24.08 -23.83 -19.35
CA ALA A 41 -24.78 -23.17 -20.45
C ALA A 41 -23.82 -22.20 -21.14
N ALA A 42 -23.15 -22.68 -22.19
CA ALA A 42 -22.43 -21.85 -23.13
C ALA A 42 -23.47 -21.05 -23.93
N SER A 43 -23.68 -19.78 -23.57
CA SER A 43 -24.43 -18.85 -24.38
C SER A 43 -23.49 -18.25 -25.43
N ALA A 44 -23.60 -18.76 -26.65
CA ALA A 44 -23.01 -18.16 -27.84
C ALA A 44 -23.66 -16.79 -28.06
N ARG A 45 -23.02 -15.72 -27.57
CA ARG A 45 -23.42 -14.36 -27.90
C ARG A 45 -22.70 -13.95 -29.18
N ALA A 46 -23.51 -13.76 -30.21
CA ALA A 46 -23.11 -13.31 -31.53
C ALA A 46 -22.21 -12.06 -31.47
N THR A 47 -21.12 -12.12 -32.22
CA THR A 47 -20.28 -10.99 -32.60
C THR A 47 -21.12 -10.01 -33.44
N PRO A 48 -21.39 -8.77 -33.00
CA PRO A 48 -21.91 -7.78 -33.90
C PRO A 48 -20.82 -7.39 -34.90
N ALA A 49 -21.17 -7.49 -36.17
CA ALA A 49 -20.35 -7.07 -37.30
C ALA A 49 -19.90 -5.61 -37.12
N SER A 50 -18.61 -5.36 -37.36
CA SER A 50 -18.03 -4.02 -37.48
C SER A 50 -18.81 -3.20 -38.51
N ALA A 51 -19.56 -2.21 -38.05
CA ALA A 51 -20.03 -1.12 -38.88
C ALA A 51 -18.87 -0.13 -39.06
N THR A 52 -18.28 -0.14 -40.25
CA THR A 52 -17.32 0.86 -40.73
C THR A 52 -18.04 2.20 -40.87
N ALA A 53 -17.86 3.11 -39.91
CA ALA A 53 -18.37 4.47 -39.97
C ALA A 53 -17.31 5.48 -39.54
N GLY A 54 -16.77 6.21 -40.52
CA GLY A 54 -16.22 7.56 -40.37
C GLY A 54 -14.87 7.67 -39.67
N THR A 55 -13.79 7.70 -40.46
CA THR A 55 -12.42 8.07 -40.06
C THR A 55 -12.35 9.53 -39.62
N ARG A 56 -12.86 9.86 -38.43
CA ARG A 56 -12.46 11.05 -37.69
C ARG A 56 -11.12 10.71 -37.07
N GLY A 57 -10.05 11.43 -37.46
CA GLY A 57 -8.67 11.17 -37.05
C GLY A 57 -8.56 10.73 -35.59
N VAL A 58 -8.48 9.41 -35.39
CA VAL A 58 -8.19 8.82 -34.09
C VAL A 58 -6.72 9.12 -33.90
N VAL A 59 -6.44 10.23 -33.22
CA VAL A 59 -5.13 10.44 -32.64
C VAL A 59 -4.91 9.21 -31.79
N ASP A 60 -3.97 8.36 -32.21
CA ASP A 60 -3.54 7.16 -31.52
C ASP A 60 -3.08 7.58 -30.11
N GLN A 61 -4.02 7.65 -29.18
CA GLN A 61 -3.73 7.99 -27.79
C GLN A 61 -3.06 6.76 -27.21
N THR A 62 -1.72 6.76 -27.27
CA THR A 62 -0.90 5.78 -26.59
C THR A 62 -1.35 5.72 -25.13
N VAL A 63 -1.98 4.61 -24.75
CA VAL A 63 -2.45 4.40 -23.38
C VAL A 63 -1.22 4.25 -22.50
N PRO A 64 -1.07 5.05 -21.43
CA PRO A 64 0.07 4.92 -20.54
C PRO A 64 0.07 3.55 -19.84
N ALA A 65 1.25 3.02 -19.57
CA ALA A 65 1.44 1.86 -18.72
C ALA A 65 2.09 2.30 -17.41
N LEU A 66 1.43 2.00 -16.29
CA LEU A 66 1.94 2.22 -14.94
C LEU A 66 2.59 0.93 -14.44
N ALA A 67 3.76 1.03 -13.84
CA ALA A 67 4.48 -0.13 -13.31
C ALA A 67 5.23 0.23 -12.04
N GLN A 68 5.23 -0.68 -11.07
CA GLN A 68 6.14 -0.63 -9.93
C GLN A 68 7.54 -1.09 -10.37
N GLY A 69 8.58 -0.54 -9.73
CA GLY A 69 9.93 -1.12 -9.76
C GLY A 69 10.03 -2.40 -8.91
N ALA A 70 11.23 -2.66 -8.37
CA ALA A 70 11.45 -3.80 -7.48
C ALA A 70 10.54 -3.75 -6.25
N ILE A 71 10.10 -4.92 -5.76
CA ILE A 71 9.33 -5.03 -4.51
C ILE A 71 10.28 -4.81 -3.34
N PRO A 72 10.10 -3.76 -2.54
CA PRO A 72 10.98 -3.51 -1.41
C PRO A 72 10.60 -4.38 -0.21
N ASN A 73 11.60 -4.71 0.60
CA ASN A 73 11.42 -5.27 1.93
C ASN A 73 11.19 -4.14 2.93
N ALA A 74 10.08 -4.20 3.66
CA ALA A 74 9.64 -3.16 4.58
C ALA A 74 9.64 -3.64 6.02
N HIS A 75 10.05 -2.74 6.91
CA HIS A 75 10.14 -2.96 8.34
C HIS A 75 9.27 -1.89 9.04
N HIS A 76 8.69 -2.22 10.18
CA HIS A 76 7.85 -1.31 10.98
C HIS A 76 8.64 -0.13 11.57
N ASP A 77 9.96 -0.25 11.73
CA ASP A 77 10.79 0.81 12.31
C ASP A 77 11.30 1.84 11.28
N LYS A 78 11.14 1.59 9.98
CA LYS A 78 11.70 2.43 8.92
C LYS A 78 10.72 2.67 7.78
N PRO A 79 10.54 3.93 7.34
CA PRO A 79 9.79 4.22 6.14
C PRO A 79 10.40 3.49 4.93
N VAL A 80 9.55 2.86 4.13
CA VAL A 80 9.94 2.18 2.89
C VAL A 80 9.62 3.05 1.68
N ARG A 81 10.57 3.14 0.74
CA ARG A 81 10.37 3.84 -0.54
C ARG A 81 9.97 2.82 -1.61
N VAL A 82 8.80 2.99 -2.20
CA VAL A 82 8.33 2.16 -3.32
C VAL A 82 8.37 2.97 -4.60
N ALA A 83 9.23 2.56 -5.54
CA ALA A 83 9.41 3.22 -6.81
C ALA A 83 8.34 2.79 -7.83
N PHE A 84 7.86 3.72 -8.64
CA PHE A 84 6.97 3.43 -9.77
C PHE A 84 7.22 4.40 -10.94
N LYS A 85 6.87 3.94 -12.14
CA LYS A 85 7.07 4.66 -13.40
C LYS A 85 5.82 4.63 -14.27
N LEU A 86 5.63 5.71 -15.04
CA LEU A 86 4.62 5.80 -16.08
C LEU A 86 5.30 5.82 -17.45
N THR A 87 4.90 4.91 -18.33
CA THR A 87 5.58 4.63 -19.62
C THR A 87 4.59 4.67 -20.77
N ALA A 88 5.09 4.87 -22.00
CA ALA A 88 4.27 4.97 -23.20
C ALA A 88 3.89 3.58 -23.75
N GLY A 89 3.13 2.78 -23.00
CA GLY A 89 2.63 1.45 -23.40
C GLY A 89 3.69 0.35 -23.61
N ASP A 90 4.91 0.71 -24.01
CA ASP A 90 6.06 -0.14 -24.32
C ASP A 90 6.95 -0.44 -23.10
N THR A 91 6.53 -0.01 -21.91
CA THR A 91 7.21 -0.19 -20.61
C THR A 91 8.60 0.43 -20.47
N THR A 92 9.13 1.07 -21.52
CA THR A 92 10.52 1.52 -21.61
C THR A 92 10.63 2.99 -21.97
N SER A 93 9.76 3.50 -22.85
CA SER A 93 9.73 4.91 -23.19
C SER A 93 9.03 5.72 -22.10
N PRO A 94 9.58 6.89 -21.71
CA PRO A 94 8.90 7.77 -20.77
C PRO A 94 7.55 8.20 -21.34
N PHE A 95 6.50 8.19 -20.52
CA PHE A 95 5.20 8.67 -20.97
C PHE A 95 5.28 10.17 -21.28
N LYS A 96 5.13 10.50 -22.55
CA LYS A 96 5.09 11.88 -23.04
C LYS A 96 3.62 12.27 -23.20
N GLY A 97 3.08 13.05 -22.27
CA GLY A 97 1.73 13.59 -22.47
C GLY A 97 0.81 13.57 -21.27
N TYR A 98 1.32 13.61 -20.03
CA TYR A 98 0.42 13.98 -18.94
C TYR A 98 -0.01 15.43 -19.08
N ARG A 99 -1.28 15.70 -18.82
CA ARG A 99 -1.92 17.01 -18.98
C ARG A 99 -2.15 17.66 -17.61
N VAL A 100 -2.38 18.97 -17.62
CA VAL A 100 -2.87 19.68 -16.45
C VAL A 100 -4.17 19.03 -15.99
N GLY A 101 -4.24 18.68 -14.70
CA GLY A 101 -5.41 18.05 -14.12
C GLY A 101 -5.42 16.53 -14.18
N ASP A 102 -4.46 15.87 -14.84
CA ASP A 102 -4.31 14.42 -14.73
C ASP A 102 -4.05 14.04 -13.27
N VAL A 103 -4.60 12.90 -12.83
CA VAL A 103 -4.56 12.47 -11.44
C VAL A 103 -3.88 11.12 -11.30
N LEU A 104 -2.84 11.07 -10.47
CA LEU A 104 -2.32 9.82 -9.91
C LEU A 104 -3.00 9.58 -8.57
N LYS A 105 -3.60 8.41 -8.39
CA LYS A 105 -4.18 7.97 -7.12
C LYS A 105 -3.47 6.71 -6.62
N ILE A 106 -3.16 6.71 -5.34
CA ILE A 106 -2.49 5.63 -4.63
C ILE A 106 -3.37 5.17 -3.48
N THR A 107 -3.44 3.86 -3.30
CA THR A 107 -4.01 3.19 -2.13
C THR A 107 -2.92 2.33 -1.50
N ALA A 108 -2.62 2.58 -0.22
CA ALA A 108 -1.62 1.85 0.51
C ALA A 108 -1.96 0.36 0.62
N PRO A 109 -0.97 -0.54 0.58
CA PRO A 109 -1.17 -1.93 0.97
C PRO A 109 -1.71 -2.07 2.40
N PRO A 110 -2.47 -3.14 2.71
CA PRO A 110 -2.86 -3.47 4.08
C PRO A 110 -1.65 -3.51 5.03
N GLY A 111 -1.82 -3.02 6.25
CA GLY A 111 -0.73 -2.93 7.23
C GLY A 111 0.30 -1.83 6.95
N THR A 112 0.02 -0.91 6.02
CA THR A 112 0.89 0.25 5.73
C THR A 112 0.12 1.57 5.59
N THR A 113 0.77 2.69 5.90
CA THR A 113 0.23 4.04 5.73
C THR A 113 1.14 4.90 4.87
N ILE A 114 0.59 5.84 4.11
CA ILE A 114 1.33 6.76 3.25
C ILE A 114 1.90 7.88 4.12
N ALA A 115 3.23 7.93 4.19
CA ALA A 115 3.96 9.00 4.87
C ALA A 115 4.18 10.19 3.95
N ASP A 116 4.54 9.92 2.68
CA ASP A 116 4.78 10.95 1.67
C ASP A 116 4.61 10.41 0.25
N LEU A 117 4.48 11.32 -0.70
CA LEU A 117 4.35 11.02 -2.12
C LEU A 117 5.11 12.06 -2.96
N MET A 118 6.07 11.59 -3.76
CA MET A 118 6.87 12.42 -4.65
C MET A 118 6.15 12.62 -5.98
N CYS A 119 5.24 13.60 -6.06
CA CYS A 119 4.41 13.81 -7.25
C CYS A 119 4.17 15.28 -7.64
N GLY A 120 5.08 16.18 -7.24
CA GLY A 120 4.97 17.61 -7.53
C GLY A 120 4.23 18.39 -6.43
N PRO A 121 3.87 19.66 -6.68
CA PRO A 121 3.41 20.60 -5.64
C PRO A 121 1.98 20.36 -5.16
N LYS A 122 1.13 19.69 -5.94
CA LYS A 122 -0.27 19.40 -5.59
C LYS A 122 -0.43 17.93 -5.22
N LYS A 123 -0.13 17.62 -3.95
CA LYS A 123 -0.37 16.32 -3.34
C LYS A 123 -1.42 16.47 -2.24
N ASP A 124 -2.30 15.49 -2.15
CA ASP A 124 -3.28 15.36 -1.09
C ASP A 124 -3.17 13.95 -0.49
N ILE A 125 -2.90 13.87 0.81
CA ILE A 125 -2.82 12.60 1.54
C ILE A 125 -4.04 12.57 2.45
N ALA A 126 -4.89 11.56 2.27
CA ALA A 126 -6.09 11.40 3.07
C ALA A 126 -5.75 11.38 4.57
N ALA A 127 -6.66 11.85 5.42
CA ALA A 127 -6.43 11.93 6.86
C ALA A 127 -6.09 10.57 7.51
N ASP A 128 -6.64 9.47 6.97
CA ASP A 128 -6.34 8.10 7.38
C ASP A 128 -5.01 7.56 6.85
N ARG A 129 -4.36 8.31 5.96
CA ARG A 129 -3.13 7.96 5.24
C ARG A 129 -3.20 6.64 4.47
N ARG A 130 -4.39 6.13 4.16
CA ARG A 130 -4.56 4.91 3.34
C ARG A 130 -4.66 5.22 1.86
N SER A 131 -4.89 6.49 1.51
CA SER A 131 -4.85 6.93 0.12
C SER A 131 -4.19 8.29 -0.04
N ALA A 132 -3.64 8.51 -1.22
CA ALA A 132 -3.07 9.78 -1.62
C ALA A 132 -3.37 10.05 -3.09
N THR A 133 -3.49 11.32 -3.45
CA THR A 133 -3.66 11.75 -4.82
C THR A 133 -2.67 12.84 -5.18
N CYS A 134 -2.35 12.90 -6.47
CA CYS A 134 -1.52 13.94 -7.03
C CYS A 134 -2.13 14.44 -8.31
N THR A 135 -2.34 15.75 -8.38
CA THR A 135 -2.87 16.41 -9.58
C THR A 135 -1.72 17.10 -10.30
N MET A 136 -1.50 16.73 -11.56
CA MET A 136 -0.43 17.32 -12.37
C MET A 136 -0.73 18.81 -12.60
N PRO A 137 0.15 19.74 -12.17
CA PRO A 137 -0.10 21.18 -12.26
C PRO A 137 0.21 21.75 -13.65
N ALA A 138 1.00 21.03 -14.44
CA ALA A 138 1.50 21.41 -15.76
C ALA A 138 1.54 20.16 -16.65
N SER A 139 1.45 20.35 -17.96
CA SER A 139 1.74 19.28 -18.92
C SER A 139 3.25 19.11 -19.07
N SER A 140 3.76 17.87 -18.95
CA SER A 140 5.19 17.59 -19.13
C SER A 140 5.41 16.08 -19.38
N PHE A 141 6.67 15.66 -19.37
CA PHE A 141 7.10 14.28 -19.57
C PHE A 141 7.35 13.60 -18.23
N TRP A 142 7.00 12.32 -18.15
CA TRP A 142 7.34 11.49 -16.99
C TRP A 142 8.76 10.95 -17.16
N THR A 143 9.76 11.75 -16.81
CA THR A 143 11.17 11.47 -17.12
C THR A 143 11.91 10.66 -16.05
N ALA A 144 11.34 10.49 -14.86
CA ALA A 144 11.99 9.83 -13.75
C ALA A 144 11.01 8.97 -12.95
N ASP A 145 11.56 7.97 -12.25
CA ASP A 145 10.83 7.23 -11.24
C ASP A 145 10.27 8.17 -10.18
N ARG A 146 9.04 7.89 -9.76
CA ARG A 146 8.42 8.53 -8.61
C ARG A 146 8.36 7.53 -7.47
N PHE A 147 8.18 8.06 -6.27
CA PHE A 147 8.21 7.25 -5.07
C PHE A 147 7.02 7.60 -4.18
N VAL A 148 6.41 6.56 -3.61
CA VAL A 148 5.59 6.69 -2.42
C VAL A 148 6.43 6.22 -1.23
N ILE A 149 6.35 6.96 -0.14
CA ILE A 149 6.96 6.60 1.14
C ILE A 149 5.86 6.03 2.01
N LEU A 150 6.05 4.78 2.44
CA LEU A 150 5.10 4.08 3.31
C LEU A 150 5.72 3.85 4.68
N ASN A 151 4.92 3.95 5.73
CA ASN A 151 5.23 3.38 7.04
C ASN A 151 4.51 2.04 7.16
N VAL A 152 5.13 1.07 7.83
CA VAL A 152 4.49 -0.20 8.15
C VAL A 152 3.91 -0.09 9.57
N ASP A 153 2.66 -0.52 9.74
CA ASP A 153 1.97 -0.52 11.02
C ASP A 153 2.66 -1.51 11.98
N ASP A 154 2.80 -1.18 13.27
CA ASP A 154 3.50 -2.04 14.26
C ASP A 154 2.92 -3.45 14.39
N ASN A 155 1.64 -3.62 14.05
CA ASN A 155 0.91 -4.89 14.12
C ASN A 155 0.68 -5.52 12.73
N ALA A 156 1.35 -5.02 11.69
CA ALA A 156 1.18 -5.56 10.36
C ALA A 156 1.65 -7.03 10.30
N ALA A 157 0.84 -7.89 9.69
CA ALA A 157 1.23 -9.27 9.46
C ALA A 157 2.40 -9.31 8.45
N GLY A 158 3.40 -10.15 8.73
CA GLY A 158 4.48 -10.41 7.79
C GLY A 158 3.98 -11.08 6.51
N GLY A 159 4.63 -10.77 5.40
CA GLY A 159 4.32 -11.32 4.07
C GLY A 159 4.17 -10.27 2.98
N THR A 160 3.82 -10.73 1.78
CA THR A 160 3.56 -9.84 0.64
C THR A 160 2.18 -9.23 0.75
N VAL A 161 2.12 -7.90 0.71
CA VAL A 161 0.87 -7.13 0.71
C VAL A 161 0.77 -6.24 -0.53
N THR A 162 -0.44 -6.05 -1.03
CA THR A 162 -0.69 -5.34 -2.29
C THR A 162 -1.73 -4.24 -2.11
N GLY A 163 -1.33 -3.00 -2.41
CA GLY A 163 -2.17 -1.83 -2.60
C GLY A 163 -2.39 -1.56 -4.09
N LYS A 164 -2.79 -0.33 -4.44
CA LYS A 164 -3.13 0.03 -5.82
C LYS A 164 -2.54 1.37 -6.24
N LEU A 165 -2.15 1.44 -7.50
CA LEU A 165 -1.84 2.67 -8.22
C LEU A 165 -2.83 2.82 -9.37
N SER A 166 -3.30 4.03 -9.62
CA SER A 166 -4.11 4.33 -10.80
C SER A 166 -3.81 5.72 -11.33
N TYR A 167 -3.96 5.87 -12.64
CA TYR A 167 -3.75 7.11 -13.35
C TYR A 167 -4.97 7.43 -14.21
N SER A 168 -5.50 8.65 -14.09
CA SER A 168 -6.69 9.12 -14.80
C SER A 168 -6.48 10.48 -15.44
N ASP A 169 -7.23 10.73 -16.51
CA ASP A 169 -7.29 12.05 -17.15
C ASP A 169 -8.15 13.05 -16.34
N PRO A 170 -8.22 14.34 -16.73
CA PRO A 170 -8.95 15.35 -15.94
C PRO A 170 -10.46 15.15 -15.98
N ALA A 171 -10.97 14.33 -16.91
CA ALA A 171 -12.38 13.92 -16.95
C ALA A 171 -12.66 12.75 -15.98
N GLY A 172 -11.66 12.28 -15.23
CA GLY A 172 -11.77 11.17 -14.29
C GLY A 172 -11.74 9.80 -14.96
N ARG A 173 -11.49 9.71 -16.27
CA ARG A 173 -11.40 8.42 -16.96
C ARG A 173 -10.06 7.78 -16.61
N ARG A 174 -10.13 6.60 -15.99
CA ARG A 174 -8.94 5.79 -15.66
C ARG A 174 -8.27 5.31 -16.94
N LEU A 175 -7.02 5.73 -17.15
CA LEU A 175 -6.21 5.34 -18.29
C LEU A 175 -5.41 4.07 -18.00
N THR A 176 -4.88 3.93 -16.78
CA THR A 176 -4.09 2.76 -16.39
C THR A 176 -4.11 2.52 -14.88
N ALA A 177 -3.73 1.30 -14.48
CA ALA A 177 -3.61 0.90 -13.09
C ALA A 177 -2.50 -0.16 -12.93
N ALA A 178 -1.92 -0.21 -11.74
CA ALA A 178 -0.92 -1.20 -11.37
C ALA A 178 -1.05 -1.55 -9.89
N ASP A 179 -0.46 -2.67 -9.51
CA ASP A 179 -0.33 -3.06 -8.12
C ASP A 179 0.80 -2.30 -7.44
N LEU A 180 0.59 -1.94 -6.17
CA LEU A 180 1.62 -1.41 -5.29
C LEU A 180 1.96 -2.50 -4.28
N THR A 181 3.03 -3.27 -4.49
CA THR A 181 3.38 -4.44 -3.68
C THR A 181 4.57 -4.15 -2.78
N VAL A 182 4.47 -4.58 -1.53
CA VAL A 182 5.55 -4.52 -0.52
C VAL A 182 5.64 -5.86 0.19
N PHE A 183 6.86 -6.27 0.55
CA PHE A 183 7.06 -7.41 1.43
C PHE A 183 7.30 -6.91 2.86
N ILE A 184 6.38 -7.19 3.79
CA ILE A 184 6.53 -6.83 5.20
C ILE A 184 7.33 -7.93 5.89
N ALA A 185 8.47 -7.57 6.47
CA ALA A 185 9.22 -8.48 7.32
C ALA A 185 8.37 -8.85 8.55
N GLY A 186 8.09 -10.14 8.73
CA GLY A 186 7.35 -10.60 9.90
C GLY A 186 8.13 -10.35 11.19
N THR A 187 7.45 -9.85 12.22
CA THR A 187 8.03 -9.70 13.56
C THR A 187 8.03 -11.04 14.27
N VAL A 188 9.18 -11.44 14.79
CA VAL A 188 9.32 -12.68 15.56
C VAL A 188 9.92 -12.37 16.93
N LYS A 189 9.34 -12.89 18.00
CA LYS A 189 9.85 -12.66 19.35
C LYS A 189 11.03 -13.59 19.64
N ALA A 190 12.10 -13.04 20.20
CA ALA A 190 13.22 -13.86 20.70
C ALA A 190 12.72 -14.86 21.76
N GLY A 191 13.27 -16.08 21.74
CA GLY A 191 12.88 -17.19 22.61
C GLY A 191 11.70 -18.03 22.09
N THR A 192 11.01 -17.59 21.03
CA THR A 192 9.95 -18.35 20.38
C THR A 192 10.54 -19.49 19.55
N TYR A 193 9.88 -20.64 19.53
CA TYR A 193 10.29 -21.76 18.70
C TYR A 193 10.20 -21.42 17.21
N CYS A 194 11.17 -21.90 16.43
CA CYS A 194 11.19 -21.82 14.97
C CYS A 194 11.01 -23.18 14.32
N LYS A 195 10.60 -23.20 13.05
CA LYS A 195 10.48 -24.45 12.28
C LYS A 195 11.88 -24.93 11.90
N ALA A 196 12.02 -26.24 11.66
CA ALA A 196 13.30 -26.82 11.25
C ALA A 196 13.79 -26.23 9.92
N ALA A 197 12.85 -25.92 9.02
CA ALA A 197 13.11 -25.25 7.76
C ALA A 197 13.63 -23.80 7.92
N ASP A 198 13.58 -23.23 9.11
CA ASP A 198 14.04 -21.87 9.38
C ASP A 198 15.41 -21.84 10.07
N LEU A 199 16.02 -22.99 10.36
CA LEU A 199 17.34 -23.07 10.99
C LEU A 199 18.39 -22.29 10.17
N GLY A 200 19.12 -21.39 10.83
CA GLY A 200 20.10 -20.49 10.21
C GLY A 200 19.50 -19.28 9.50
N LYS A 201 18.17 -19.19 9.34
CA LYS A 201 17.53 -17.99 8.78
C LYS A 201 17.54 -16.87 9.81
N THR A 202 17.55 -15.63 9.30
CA THR A 202 17.40 -14.41 10.09
C THR A 202 15.96 -13.91 10.01
N ALA A 203 15.41 -13.48 11.14
CA ALA A 203 14.18 -12.72 11.27
C ALA A 203 14.44 -11.46 12.09
N PHE A 204 13.43 -10.62 12.27
CA PHE A 204 13.54 -9.39 13.04
C PHE A 204 12.53 -9.37 14.16
N THR A 205 12.96 -8.86 15.32
CA THR A 205 12.06 -8.59 16.44
C THR A 205 11.21 -7.34 16.19
N ASP A 206 10.22 -7.13 17.05
CA ASP A 206 9.49 -5.87 17.21
C ASP A 206 10.38 -4.65 17.49
N LYS A 207 11.65 -4.86 17.84
CA LYS A 207 12.65 -3.78 18.03
C LYS A 207 13.67 -3.68 16.88
N ASN A 208 13.35 -4.28 15.73
CA ASN A 208 14.22 -4.43 14.57
C ASN A 208 15.61 -5.00 14.88
N LYS A 209 15.72 -5.78 15.96
CA LYS A 209 16.93 -6.54 16.24
C LYS A 209 16.86 -7.85 15.46
N ALA A 210 17.91 -8.10 14.68
CA ALA A 210 18.08 -9.37 13.98
C ALA A 210 18.16 -10.52 14.99
N ILE A 211 17.44 -11.58 14.70
CA ILE A 211 17.44 -12.84 15.44
C ILE A 211 17.64 -13.98 14.44
N ILE A 212 18.43 -14.96 14.82
CA ILE A 212 18.63 -16.18 14.03
C ILE A 212 17.92 -17.33 14.70
N CYS A 213 17.29 -18.18 13.90
CA CYS A 213 16.79 -19.45 14.37
C CYS A 213 17.97 -20.41 14.55
N ASN A 214 18.31 -20.74 15.80
CA ASN A 214 19.37 -21.68 16.17
C ASN A 214 18.79 -22.85 16.96
N ARG A 215 19.47 -24.01 16.93
CA ARG A 215 19.17 -25.08 17.89
C ARG A 215 19.55 -24.63 19.29
N ASP A 216 18.71 -24.99 20.25
CA ASP A 216 19.06 -24.93 21.67
C ASP A 216 20.24 -25.91 21.92
N GLU A 217 21.10 -25.57 22.89
CA GLU A 217 22.29 -26.38 23.25
C GLU A 217 21.90 -27.81 23.68
N ASP A 218 20.69 -27.97 24.22
CA ASP A 218 20.12 -29.26 24.63
C ASP A 218 19.69 -30.15 23.44
N GLY A 219 19.90 -29.71 22.19
CA GLY A 219 19.69 -30.49 20.97
C GLY A 219 18.23 -30.76 20.56
N GLY A 220 17.25 -30.43 21.42
CA GLY A 220 15.86 -30.85 21.22
C GLY A 220 14.95 -29.88 20.44
N LYS A 221 15.19 -28.56 20.50
CA LYS A 221 14.30 -27.55 19.90
C LYS A 221 15.11 -26.41 19.28
N GLN A 222 14.57 -25.76 18.25
CA GLN A 222 15.18 -24.55 17.68
C GLN A 222 14.35 -23.32 18.05
N ARG A 223 15.04 -22.22 18.40
CA ARG A 223 14.43 -20.95 18.79
C ARG A 223 15.09 -19.79 18.07
N TRP A 224 14.30 -18.74 17.87
CA TRP A 224 14.82 -17.45 17.47
C TRP A 224 15.62 -16.84 18.63
N ARG A 225 16.91 -16.58 18.44
CA ARG A 225 17.82 -16.00 19.44
C ARG A 225 18.59 -14.83 18.83
N PHE A 226 19.07 -13.92 19.67
CA PHE A 226 20.04 -12.93 19.21
C PHE A 226 21.34 -13.63 18.81
N PRO A 227 22.00 -13.21 17.72
CA PRO A 227 23.35 -13.67 17.44
C PRO A 227 24.24 -13.36 18.65
N ALA A 228 25.04 -14.35 19.06
CA ALA A 228 25.97 -14.25 20.17
C ALA A 228 27.09 -13.25 19.90
#